data_AF-A0A818SNF2-F1
#
_entry.id   AF-A0A818SNF2-F1
#
_cell.length_a   1.000
_cell.length_b   1.000
_cell.length_c   1.000
_cell.angle_alpha   90.00
_cell.angle_beta   90.00
_cell.angle_gamma   90.00
#
_symmetry.space_group_name_H-M   'P 1'
#
loop_
_entity.id
_entity.type
_entity.pdbx_description
1 polymer ?
#
loop_
_entity_poly.entity_id
_entity_poly.type
_entity_poly.pdbx_seq_one_letter_code
_entity_poly.pdbx_strand_id
1 'polypeptide(L)'
;MHIDTIFVISTTANRARRQTGRRRSIIREYALNTSIHGIPGIARSRSIHNTIFWSISFIIFTGITLYFVIQEIRSYFEYSTQTSVNIISEWPQHFPAFTICNLAPVRYDRFIESFANYTATLNITNTNDTTSISLLQAKHMGDFFQMKINQNESLKEFFFPLDAMLMKCVFNGHPCSAVNFTSFSSSSYGVCYTFNAKLKNINHIHYSNEYGGSGRLNLRFYVHSHQYVPYIREG
;
A
#
# COMPACT_ATOMS: atom_id res chain seq x y z
N MET A 1 -60.15 84.17 -24.86
CA MET A 1 -60.44 83.37 -23.65
C MET A 1 -59.80 82.00 -23.86
N HIS A 2 -58.74 81.73 -23.11
CA HIS A 2 -58.22 80.41 -22.66
C HIS A 2 -57.82 79.32 -23.69
N ILE A 3 -56.74 78.52 -23.54
CA ILE A 3 -55.57 78.40 -22.65
C ILE A 3 -54.51 77.68 -23.50
N ASP A 4 -53.27 78.19 -23.53
CA ASP A 4 -52.11 77.41 -23.92
C ASP A 4 -51.81 76.38 -22.84
N THR A 5 -52.05 75.10 -23.09
CA THR A 5 -51.46 74.01 -22.29
C THR A 5 -50.22 73.48 -23.00
N ILE A 6 -49.11 74.21 -22.84
CA ILE A 6 -47.78 73.67 -23.10
C ILE A 6 -47.52 72.59 -22.03
N PHE A 7 -47.66 71.32 -22.41
CA PHE A 7 -47.23 70.20 -21.59
C PHE A 7 -45.70 70.26 -21.47
N VAL A 8 -45.19 70.75 -20.34
CA VAL A 8 -43.76 70.71 -20.01
C VAL A 8 -43.38 69.23 -19.86
N ILE A 9 -42.84 68.64 -20.93
CA ILE A 9 -42.22 67.32 -20.87
C ILE A 9 -41.04 67.46 -19.90
N SER A 10 -41.20 66.88 -18.71
CA SER A 10 -40.19 66.90 -17.66
C SER A 10 -38.82 66.51 -18.22
N THR A 11 -37.82 67.38 -18.05
CA THR A 11 -36.43 67.16 -18.46
C THR A 11 -35.84 65.89 -17.84
N THR A 12 -36.36 65.46 -16.68
CA THR A 12 -35.97 64.20 -16.03
C THR A 12 -36.48 62.97 -16.79
N ALA A 13 -37.70 63.01 -17.35
CA ALA A 13 -38.25 61.94 -18.18
C ALA A 13 -37.50 61.80 -19.51
N ASN A 14 -37.12 62.92 -20.14
CA ASN A 14 -36.27 62.92 -21.33
C ASN A 14 -34.85 62.42 -21.03
N ARG A 15 -34.28 62.77 -19.88
CA ARG A 15 -32.97 62.28 -19.43
C ARG A 15 -32.99 60.77 -19.17
N ALA A 16 -34.05 60.26 -18.53
CA ALA A 16 -34.26 58.83 -18.30
C ALA A 16 -34.47 58.05 -19.62
N ARG A 17 -35.24 58.59 -20.57
CA ARG A 17 -35.46 57.98 -21.91
C ARG A 17 -34.18 57.97 -22.77
N ARG A 18 -33.36 59.03 -22.69
CA ARG A 18 -32.02 59.08 -23.32
C ARG A 18 -31.07 58.07 -22.68
N GLN A 19 -31.11 57.91 -21.36
CA GLN A 19 -30.26 56.97 -20.63
C GLN A 19 -30.62 55.50 -20.92
N THR A 20 -31.91 55.17 -21.01
CA THR A 20 -32.36 53.82 -21.39
C THR A 20 -32.03 53.50 -22.84
N GLY A 21 -32.17 54.46 -23.76
CA GLY A 21 -31.72 54.32 -25.16
C GLY A 21 -30.22 54.05 -25.26
N ARG A 22 -29.40 54.80 -24.52
CA ARG A 22 -27.94 54.61 -24.45
C ARG A 22 -27.55 53.26 -23.85
N ARG A 23 -28.25 52.79 -22.81
CA ARG A 23 -28.00 51.45 -22.23
C ARG A 23 -28.32 50.33 -23.23
N ARG A 24 -29.44 50.43 -23.95
CA ARG A 24 -29.83 49.45 -24.96
C ARG A 24 -28.86 49.39 -26.14
N SER A 25 -28.32 50.52 -26.58
CA SER A 25 -27.31 50.54 -27.65
C SER A 25 -26.02 49.85 -27.21
N ILE A 26 -25.55 50.10 -25.99
CA ILE A 26 -24.34 49.47 -25.43
C ILE A 26 -24.51 47.95 -25.31
N ILE A 27 -25.63 47.48 -24.75
CA ILE A 27 -25.90 46.03 -24.61
C ILE A 27 -25.95 45.37 -25.99
N ARG A 28 -26.57 46.03 -26.97
CA ARG A 28 -26.67 45.51 -28.34
C ARG A 28 -25.32 45.44 -29.04
N GLU A 29 -24.50 46.48 -28.91
CA GLU A 29 -23.15 46.53 -29.47
C GLU A 29 -22.28 45.39 -28.89
N TYR A 30 -22.32 45.22 -27.56
CA TYR A 30 -21.65 44.10 -26.90
C TYR A 30 -22.16 42.73 -27.37
N ALA A 31 -23.49 42.57 -27.45
CA ALA A 31 -24.12 41.32 -27.89
C ALA A 31 -23.80 40.97 -29.36
N LEU A 32 -23.50 41.96 -30.20
CA LEU A 32 -23.08 41.73 -31.58
C LEU A 32 -21.58 41.42 -31.72
N ASN A 33 -20.77 41.85 -30.73
CA ASN A 33 -19.32 41.72 -30.75
C ASN A 33 -18.77 40.64 -29.79
N THR A 34 -19.65 39.94 -29.07
CA THR A 34 -19.25 38.83 -28.20
C THR A 34 -18.88 37.59 -29.00
N SER A 35 -17.94 36.80 -28.49
CA SER A 35 -17.57 35.49 -29.02
C SER A 35 -18.58 34.38 -28.67
N ILE A 36 -19.58 34.66 -27.82
CA ILE A 36 -20.62 33.68 -27.48
C ILE A 36 -21.54 33.48 -28.69
N HIS A 37 -21.39 32.37 -29.40
CA HIS A 37 -22.04 32.14 -30.70
C HIS A 37 -23.57 32.32 -30.74
N GLY A 38 -24.30 32.05 -29.64
CA GLY A 38 -25.75 32.22 -29.59
C GLY A 38 -26.22 33.68 -29.48
N ILE A 39 -25.43 34.55 -28.85
CA ILE A 39 -25.86 35.91 -28.47
C ILE A 39 -25.93 36.87 -29.69
N PRO A 40 -24.97 36.88 -30.63
CA PRO A 40 -25.08 37.65 -31.87
C PRO A 40 -26.27 37.21 -32.74
N GLY A 41 -26.62 35.92 -32.72
CA GLY A 41 -27.79 35.38 -33.40
C GLY A 41 -29.10 35.97 -32.87
N ILE A 42 -29.23 36.08 -31.53
CA ILE A 42 -30.36 36.73 -30.85
C ILE A 42 -30.37 38.24 -31.14
N ALA A 43 -29.23 38.93 -31.01
CA ALA A 43 -29.13 40.38 -31.16
C ALA A 43 -29.30 40.89 -32.61
N ARG A 44 -29.00 40.05 -33.61
CA ARG A 44 -29.21 40.36 -35.04
C ARG A 44 -30.62 40.05 -35.52
N SER A 45 -31.36 39.19 -34.81
CA SER A 45 -32.68 38.73 -35.21
C SER A 45 -33.71 39.86 -35.20
N ARG A 46 -34.42 40.02 -36.33
CA ARG A 46 -35.52 41.00 -36.49
C ARG A 46 -36.92 40.37 -36.36
N SER A 47 -37.03 39.07 -36.62
CA SER A 47 -38.26 38.28 -36.51
C SER A 47 -38.29 37.52 -35.19
N ILE A 48 -39.45 37.49 -34.55
CA ILE A 48 -39.67 36.77 -33.28
C ILE A 48 -39.32 35.29 -33.38
N HIS A 49 -39.61 34.64 -34.51
CA HIS A 49 -39.31 33.22 -34.73
C HIS A 49 -37.81 32.92 -34.67
N ASN A 50 -36.99 33.77 -35.30
CA ASN A 50 -35.54 33.61 -35.29
C ASN A 50 -34.97 33.91 -33.91
N THR A 51 -35.49 34.91 -33.22
CA THR A 51 -35.11 35.21 -31.82
C THR A 51 -35.40 34.04 -30.91
N ILE A 52 -36.58 33.41 -31.03
CA ILE A 52 -36.95 32.21 -30.27
C ILE A 52 -36.02 31.05 -30.61
N PHE A 53 -35.77 30.78 -31.89
CA PHE A 53 -34.87 29.72 -32.33
C PHE A 53 -33.46 29.87 -31.72
N TRP A 54 -32.85 31.05 -31.85
CA TRP A 54 -31.52 31.31 -31.30
C TRP A 54 -31.49 31.27 -29.78
N SER A 55 -32.57 31.69 -29.11
CA SER A 55 -32.67 31.64 -27.65
C SER A 55 -32.79 30.20 -27.13
N ILE A 56 -33.64 29.38 -27.75
CA ILE A 56 -33.80 27.95 -27.39
C ILE A 56 -32.50 27.20 -27.63
N SER A 57 -31.88 27.39 -28.80
CA SER A 57 -30.60 26.77 -29.16
C SER A 57 -29.51 27.13 -28.13
N PHE A 58 -29.39 28.42 -27.79
CA PHE A 58 -28.41 28.87 -26.79
C PHE A 58 -28.63 28.25 -25.41
N ILE A 59 -29.88 28.15 -24.95
CA ILE A 59 -30.21 27.55 -23.64
C ILE A 59 -29.88 26.05 -23.64
N ILE A 60 -30.24 25.32 -24.70
CA ILE A 60 -29.98 23.88 -24.81
C ILE A 60 -28.47 23.61 -24.81
N PHE A 61 -27.70 24.28 -25.66
CA PHE A 61 -26.25 24.06 -25.73
C PHE A 61 -25.52 24.45 -24.44
N THR A 62 -25.98 25.52 -23.76
CA THR A 62 -25.42 25.91 -22.45
C THR A 62 -25.73 24.84 -21.40
N GLY A 63 -26.94 24.30 -21.37
CA GLY A 63 -27.32 23.23 -20.44
C GLY A 63 -26.52 21.94 -20.65
N ILE A 64 -26.34 21.51 -21.91
CA ILE A 64 -25.53 20.33 -22.26
C ILE A 64 -24.07 20.52 -21.83
N THR A 65 -23.52 21.71 -22.10
CA THR A 65 -22.13 22.02 -21.72
C THR A 65 -21.95 22.00 -20.20
N LEU A 66 -22.86 22.60 -19.44
CA LEU A 66 -22.82 22.57 -17.97
C LEU A 66 -22.93 21.14 -17.42
N TYR A 67 -23.77 20.30 -18.01
CA TYR A 67 -23.88 18.89 -17.64
C TYR A 67 -22.54 18.16 -17.83
N PHE A 68 -21.91 18.26 -19.01
CA PHE A 68 -20.61 17.63 -19.26
C PHE A 68 -19.52 18.17 -18.34
N VAL A 69 -19.45 19.48 -18.09
CA VAL A 69 -18.49 20.07 -17.16
C VAL A 69 -18.65 19.51 -15.75
N ILE A 70 -19.88 19.38 -15.24
CA ILE A 70 -20.13 18.79 -13.92
C ILE A 70 -19.69 17.33 -13.88
N GLN A 71 -19.96 16.56 -14.94
CA GLN A 71 -19.55 15.16 -15.02
C GLN A 71 -18.03 15.00 -15.06
N GLU A 72 -17.33 15.81 -15.85
CA GLU A 72 -15.86 15.80 -15.90
C GLU A 72 -15.26 16.22 -14.55
N ILE A 73 -15.80 17.24 -13.89
CA ILE A 73 -15.36 17.62 -12.54
C ILE A 73 -15.54 16.46 -11.55
N ARG A 74 -16.69 15.79 -11.58
CA ARG A 74 -16.95 14.62 -10.71
C ARG A 74 -15.98 13.48 -11.02
N SER A 75 -15.75 13.18 -12.29
CA SER A 75 -14.82 12.13 -12.73
C SER A 75 -13.37 12.45 -12.36
N TYR A 76 -12.96 13.72 -12.49
CA TYR A 76 -11.64 14.18 -12.07
C TYR A 76 -11.44 14.00 -10.55
N PHE A 77 -12.43 14.37 -9.73
CA PHE A 77 -12.37 14.22 -8.28
C PHE A 77 -12.72 12.80 -7.78
N GLU A 78 -13.05 11.87 -8.68
CA GLU A 78 -13.16 10.45 -8.36
C GLU A 78 -11.77 9.81 -8.20
N TYR A 79 -10.72 10.46 -8.70
CA TYR A 79 -9.32 9.99 -8.64
C TYR A 79 -9.16 8.53 -9.10
N SER A 80 -9.91 8.12 -10.13
CA SER A 80 -9.75 6.78 -10.70
C SER A 80 -8.35 6.65 -11.33
N THR A 81 -7.69 5.53 -11.06
CA THR A 81 -6.34 5.25 -11.57
C THR A 81 -6.36 4.04 -12.47
N GLN A 82 -5.61 4.09 -13.57
CA GLN A 82 -5.39 2.94 -14.44
C GLN A 82 -3.95 2.45 -14.26
N THR A 83 -3.80 1.19 -13.86
CA THR A 83 -2.48 0.55 -13.77
C THR A 83 -2.18 -0.17 -15.09
N SER A 84 -1.00 0.10 -15.66
CA SER A 84 -0.47 -0.67 -16.79
C SER A 84 0.66 -1.57 -16.29
N VAL A 85 0.58 -2.86 -16.61
CA VAL A 85 1.58 -3.85 -16.19
C VAL A 85 2.38 -4.25 -17.42
N ASN A 86 3.66 -3.87 -17.45
CA ASN A 86 4.62 -4.27 -18.48
C ASN A 86 5.63 -5.25 -17.86
N ILE A 87 5.86 -6.39 -18.51
CA ILE A 87 6.83 -7.38 -18.07
C ILE A 87 8.12 -7.17 -18.86
N ILE A 88 9.13 -6.59 -18.21
CA ILE A 88 10.46 -6.38 -18.78
C ILE A 88 11.40 -7.44 -18.17
N SER A 89 12.14 -8.14 -19.03
CA SER A 89 13.14 -9.11 -18.60
C SER A 89 14.51 -8.44 -18.55
N GLU A 90 14.92 -7.95 -17.38
CA GLU A 90 16.28 -7.45 -17.17
C GLU A 90 17.16 -8.57 -16.58
N TRP A 91 18.44 -8.63 -16.95
CA TRP A 91 19.39 -9.62 -16.43
C TRP A 91 20.77 -8.97 -16.24
N PRO A 92 21.55 -9.36 -15.21
CA PRO A 92 21.17 -10.27 -14.12
C PRO A 92 20.26 -9.58 -13.08
N GLN A 93 19.36 -10.34 -12.46
CA GLN A 93 18.46 -9.85 -11.42
C GLN A 93 19.05 -10.06 -10.03
N HIS A 94 18.63 -9.26 -9.05
CA HIS A 94 18.94 -9.58 -7.66
C HIS A 94 18.30 -10.91 -7.26
N PHE A 95 19.10 -11.84 -6.73
CA PHE A 95 18.55 -13.05 -6.14
C PHE A 95 17.87 -12.68 -4.81
N PRO A 96 16.67 -13.19 -4.50
CA PRO A 96 15.98 -12.83 -3.27
C PRO A 96 16.72 -13.36 -2.05
N ALA A 97 16.48 -12.73 -0.90
CA ALA A 97 16.85 -13.31 0.39
C ALA A 97 15.92 -14.49 0.70
N PHE A 98 16.48 -15.63 1.09
CA PHE A 98 15.70 -16.83 1.43
C PHE A 98 15.88 -17.17 2.90
N THR A 99 14.81 -17.09 3.69
CA THR A 99 14.84 -17.37 5.13
C THR A 99 14.22 -18.72 5.43
N ILE A 100 14.89 -19.51 6.27
CA ILE A 100 14.37 -20.76 6.81
C ILE A 100 14.44 -20.78 8.33
N CYS A 101 13.40 -21.31 8.96
CA CYS A 101 13.30 -21.55 10.39
C CYS A 101 12.84 -22.98 10.63
N ASN A 102 13.32 -23.60 11.71
CA ASN A 102 12.72 -24.84 12.16
C ASN A 102 11.35 -24.53 12.82
N LEU A 103 10.36 -25.40 12.59
CA LEU A 103 9.04 -25.26 13.24
C LEU A 103 9.11 -25.58 14.73
N ALA A 104 10.05 -26.42 15.17
CA ALA A 104 10.36 -26.60 16.57
C ALA A 104 11.40 -25.55 16.98
N PRO A 105 11.06 -24.62 17.90
CA PRO A 105 12.01 -23.60 18.31
C PRO A 105 13.25 -24.22 18.94
N VAL A 106 13.05 -25.19 19.83
CA VAL A 106 14.11 -25.84 20.60
C VAL A 106 14.24 -27.33 20.34
N ARG A 107 15.45 -27.85 20.57
CA ARG A 107 15.79 -29.27 20.46
C ARG A 107 15.72 -29.97 21.81
N TYR A 108 15.06 -31.12 21.82
CA TYR A 108 14.76 -31.89 23.02
C TYR A 108 16.02 -32.32 23.80
N ASP A 109 17.03 -32.82 23.10
CA ASP A 109 18.27 -33.37 23.67
C ASP A 109 19.09 -32.36 24.51
N ARG A 110 19.00 -31.06 24.19
CA ARG A 110 19.70 -30.00 24.94
C ARG A 110 18.78 -29.26 25.90
N PHE A 111 17.49 -29.18 25.59
CA PHE A 111 16.56 -28.36 26.34
C PHE A 111 16.00 -29.05 27.59
N ILE A 112 15.61 -30.33 27.48
CA ILE A 112 14.69 -30.95 28.46
C ILE A 112 15.29 -31.08 29.87
N GLU A 113 16.56 -31.47 29.97
CA GLU A 113 17.24 -31.69 31.26
C GLU A 113 17.42 -30.38 32.03
N SER A 114 17.91 -29.34 31.35
CA SER A 114 18.09 -28.01 31.95
C SER A 114 16.75 -27.40 32.38
N PHE A 115 15.71 -27.58 31.58
CA PHE A 115 14.37 -27.11 31.91
C PHE A 115 13.76 -27.89 33.09
N ALA A 116 13.93 -29.22 33.14
CA ALA A 116 13.45 -30.05 34.25
C ALA A 116 14.13 -29.69 35.58
N ASN A 117 15.44 -29.39 35.55
CA ASN A 117 16.15 -28.92 36.73
C ASN A 117 15.59 -27.58 37.23
N TYR A 118 15.30 -26.65 36.32
CA TYR A 118 14.68 -25.36 36.67
C TYR A 118 13.26 -25.51 37.24
N THR A 119 12.42 -26.38 36.66
CA THR A 119 11.06 -26.59 37.20
C THR A 119 11.08 -27.28 38.56
N ALA A 120 12.08 -28.14 38.81
CA ALA A 120 12.32 -28.75 40.11
C ALA A 120 12.71 -27.71 41.18
N THR A 121 13.53 -26.70 40.86
CA THR A 121 13.85 -25.63 41.83
C THR A 121 12.65 -24.78 42.23
N LEU A 122 11.63 -24.73 41.38
CA LEU A 122 10.38 -24.02 41.64
C LEU A 122 9.32 -24.89 42.36
N ASN A 123 9.61 -26.17 42.65
CA ASN A 123 8.65 -27.15 43.20
C ASN A 123 7.38 -27.32 42.35
N ILE A 124 7.47 -27.17 41.02
CA ILE A 124 6.32 -27.23 40.09
C ILE A 124 6.05 -28.67 39.59
N THR A 125 6.82 -29.66 40.06
CA THR A 125 6.80 -31.05 39.56
C THR A 125 5.57 -31.88 39.96
N ASN A 126 4.44 -31.26 40.33
CA ASN A 126 3.26 -31.97 40.81
C ASN A 126 2.01 -31.65 39.98
N THR A 127 2.02 -32.05 38.71
CA THR A 127 0.79 -32.20 37.94
C THR A 127 0.75 -33.61 37.34
N ASN A 128 -0.08 -34.47 37.92
CA ASN A 128 -0.41 -35.80 37.37
C ASN A 128 -1.17 -35.69 36.03
N ASP A 129 -1.46 -34.48 35.57
CA ASP A 129 -2.03 -34.20 34.26
C ASP A 129 -0.91 -34.05 33.22
N THR A 130 -0.60 -35.16 32.57
CA THR A 130 0.37 -35.27 31.47
C THR A 130 -0.28 -35.00 30.10
N THR A 131 -1.57 -34.65 30.08
CA THR A 131 -2.38 -34.67 28.86
C THR A 131 -2.64 -33.29 28.26
N SER A 132 -2.44 -32.20 29.01
CA SER A 132 -2.59 -30.83 28.51
C SER A 132 -1.39 -29.95 28.88
N ILE A 133 -0.70 -29.42 27.85
CA ILE A 133 0.23 -28.31 28.04
C ILE A 133 -0.62 -27.06 28.25
N SER A 134 -0.65 -26.58 29.49
CA SER A 134 -1.31 -25.31 29.81
C SER A 134 -0.41 -24.14 29.40
N LEU A 135 -1.02 -22.98 29.11
CA LEU A 135 -0.35 -21.67 28.97
C LEU A 135 0.74 -21.42 30.03
N LEU A 136 0.58 -22.03 31.20
CA LEU A 136 1.53 -22.01 32.31
C LEU A 136 2.90 -22.64 31.95
N GLN A 137 2.93 -23.75 31.21
CA GLN A 137 4.19 -24.37 30.80
C GLN A 137 4.93 -23.51 29.78
N ALA A 138 4.22 -22.94 28.80
CA ALA A 138 4.80 -21.98 27.87
C ALA A 138 5.36 -20.74 28.61
N LYS A 139 4.66 -20.27 29.64
CA LYS A 139 5.14 -19.20 30.53
C LYS A 139 6.42 -19.60 31.25
N HIS A 140 6.49 -20.79 31.85
CA HIS A 140 7.70 -21.28 32.54
C HIS A 140 8.89 -21.46 31.60
N MET A 141 8.66 -21.88 30.35
CA MET A 141 9.71 -21.91 29.33
C MET A 141 10.23 -20.49 29.04
N GLY A 142 9.33 -19.51 28.92
CA GLY A 142 9.70 -18.10 28.82
C GLY A 142 10.53 -17.62 30.00
N ASP A 143 10.06 -17.88 31.23
CA ASP A 143 10.76 -17.50 32.46
C ASP A 143 12.15 -18.15 32.57
N PHE A 144 12.28 -19.42 32.16
CA PHE A 144 13.57 -20.12 32.08
C PHE A 144 14.55 -19.43 31.11
N PHE A 145 14.09 -19.09 29.90
CA PHE A 145 14.94 -18.38 28.94
C PHE A 145 15.30 -16.98 29.42
N GLN A 146 14.37 -16.26 30.07
CA GLN A 146 14.66 -14.97 30.68
C GLN A 146 15.72 -15.06 31.77
N MET A 147 15.63 -16.07 32.65
CA MET A 147 16.64 -16.32 33.67
C MET A 147 18.03 -16.55 33.06
N LYS A 148 18.13 -17.37 32.01
CA LYS A 148 19.38 -17.65 31.31
C LYS A 148 19.96 -16.41 30.63
N ILE A 149 19.13 -15.59 29.99
CA ILE A 149 19.53 -14.31 29.40
C ILE A 149 20.06 -13.35 30.48
N ASN A 150 19.37 -13.25 31.61
CA ASN A 150 19.80 -12.40 32.74
C ASN A 150 21.14 -12.84 33.34
N GLN A 151 21.50 -14.11 33.19
CA GLN A 151 22.79 -14.68 33.57
C GLN A 151 23.86 -14.53 32.48
N ASN A 152 23.57 -13.84 31.36
CA ASN A 152 24.41 -13.74 30.17
C ASN A 152 24.78 -15.10 29.55
N GLU A 153 23.95 -16.13 29.75
CA GLU A 153 24.16 -17.43 29.13
C GLU A 153 23.61 -17.48 27.70
N SER A 154 24.27 -18.25 26.84
CA SER A 154 23.87 -18.35 25.43
C SER A 154 22.74 -19.36 25.25
N LEU A 155 21.62 -18.92 24.69
CA LEU A 155 20.52 -19.82 24.33
C LEU A 155 20.78 -20.64 23.06
N LYS A 156 21.88 -20.37 22.34
CA LYS A 156 22.17 -20.97 21.02
C LYS A 156 22.19 -22.50 21.05
N GLU A 157 22.60 -23.11 22.15
CA GLU A 157 22.69 -24.56 22.29
C GLU A 157 21.33 -25.26 22.32
N PHE A 158 20.28 -24.56 22.76
CA PHE A 158 18.91 -25.09 22.81
C PHE A 158 18.22 -25.07 21.46
N PHE A 159 18.78 -24.37 20.47
CA PHE A 159 18.20 -24.23 19.14
C PHE A 159 18.88 -25.15 18.13
N PHE A 160 18.23 -25.36 16.97
CA PHE A 160 18.80 -26.17 15.91
C PHE A 160 19.86 -25.39 15.12
N PRO A 161 21.14 -25.83 15.10
CA PRO A 161 22.17 -25.21 14.27
C PRO A 161 21.95 -25.55 12.79
N LEU A 162 22.20 -24.59 11.91
CA LEU A 162 22.02 -24.79 10.47
C LEU A 162 22.89 -25.93 9.92
N ASP A 163 24.13 -26.08 10.39
CA ASP A 163 25.02 -27.16 9.96
C ASP A 163 24.46 -28.56 10.24
N ALA A 164 23.65 -28.73 11.28
CA ALA A 164 23.00 -30.01 11.57
C ALA A 164 21.75 -30.24 10.70
N MET A 165 21.11 -29.16 10.23
CA MET A 165 19.90 -29.23 9.42
C MET A 165 20.21 -29.26 7.92
N LEU A 166 21.25 -28.57 7.45
CA LEU A 166 21.54 -28.35 6.04
C LEU A 166 22.37 -29.51 5.47
N MET A 167 21.71 -30.45 4.79
CA MET A 167 22.38 -31.59 4.16
C MET A 167 23.03 -31.26 2.82
N LYS A 168 22.41 -30.37 2.03
CA LYS A 168 22.90 -29.97 0.71
C LYS A 168 22.57 -28.52 0.46
N CYS A 169 23.52 -27.78 -0.09
CA CYS A 169 23.33 -26.41 -0.54
C CYS A 169 24.10 -26.21 -1.86
N VAL A 170 23.38 -25.79 -2.90
CA VAL A 170 23.97 -25.43 -4.20
C VAL A 170 23.30 -24.17 -4.71
N PHE A 171 24.08 -23.13 -4.95
CA PHE A 171 23.63 -21.86 -5.52
C PHE A 171 24.26 -21.66 -6.90
N ASN A 172 23.44 -21.53 -7.94
CA ASN A 172 23.89 -21.38 -9.34
C ASN A 172 24.95 -22.41 -9.77
N GLY A 173 24.86 -23.64 -9.26
CA GLY A 173 25.82 -24.73 -9.55
C GLY A 173 27.04 -24.78 -8.63
N HIS A 174 27.28 -23.75 -7.82
CA HIS A 174 28.37 -23.71 -6.85
C HIS A 174 27.93 -24.22 -5.47
N PRO A 175 28.78 -24.99 -4.76
CA PRO A 175 28.47 -25.43 -3.41
C PRO A 175 28.39 -24.24 -2.46
N CYS A 176 27.44 -24.30 -1.53
CA CYS A 176 27.33 -23.37 -0.40
C CYS A 176 27.25 -24.16 0.91
N SER A 177 27.40 -23.48 2.05
CA SER A 177 27.29 -24.07 3.38
C SER A 177 26.64 -23.10 4.36
N ALA A 178 26.53 -23.47 5.65
CA ALA A 178 25.88 -22.63 6.65
C ALA A 178 26.56 -21.25 6.83
N VAL A 179 27.85 -21.13 6.50
CA VAL A 179 28.59 -19.86 6.57
C VAL A 179 28.05 -18.80 5.60
N ASN A 180 27.33 -19.23 4.55
CA ASN A 180 26.68 -18.32 3.60
C ASN A 180 25.30 -17.83 4.08
N PHE A 181 24.91 -18.19 5.30
CA PHE A 181 23.64 -17.79 5.89
C PHE A 181 23.90 -16.92 7.11
N THR A 182 23.04 -15.93 7.31
CA THR A 182 23.05 -15.13 8.53
C THR A 182 21.93 -15.57 9.45
N SER A 183 22.26 -15.83 10.71
CA SER A 183 21.29 -16.23 11.73
C SER A 183 20.63 -15.02 12.40
N PHE A 184 19.35 -15.12 12.72
CA PHE A 184 18.66 -14.20 13.62
C PHE A 184 17.68 -14.96 14.53
N SER A 185 17.30 -14.35 15.64
CA SER A 185 16.38 -14.95 16.60
C SER A 185 14.93 -14.51 16.34
N SER A 186 14.03 -15.47 16.27
CA SER A 186 12.58 -15.31 16.23
C SER A 186 11.99 -15.75 17.57
N SER A 187 11.04 -14.98 18.10
CA SER A 187 10.29 -15.35 19.31
C SER A 187 9.45 -16.61 19.13
N SER A 188 8.96 -16.86 17.91
CA SER A 188 8.07 -17.98 17.60
C SER A 188 8.81 -19.23 17.12
N TYR A 189 9.96 -19.07 16.46
CA TYR A 189 10.66 -20.18 15.79
C TYR A 189 12.10 -20.41 16.28
N GLY A 190 12.55 -19.71 17.32
CA GLY A 190 13.94 -19.84 17.79
C GLY A 190 14.92 -19.24 16.78
N VAL A 191 15.99 -19.94 16.44
CA VAL A 191 17.00 -19.43 15.49
C VAL A 191 16.61 -19.74 14.04
N CYS A 192 16.52 -18.69 13.24
CA CYS A 192 16.29 -18.72 11.81
C CYS A 192 17.54 -18.33 11.03
N TYR A 193 17.61 -18.74 9.76
CA TYR A 193 18.77 -18.53 8.89
C TYR A 193 18.34 -17.95 7.55
N THR A 194 19.03 -16.90 7.10
CA THR A 194 18.74 -16.22 5.84
C THR A 194 19.93 -16.33 4.89
N PHE A 195 19.69 -16.94 3.72
CA PHE A 195 20.60 -16.87 2.58
C PHE A 195 20.46 -15.52 1.89
N ASN A 196 21.58 -14.95 1.44
CA ASN A 196 21.62 -13.67 0.72
C ASN A 196 20.96 -12.51 1.48
N ALA A 197 21.15 -12.45 2.80
CA ALA A 197 20.68 -11.33 3.60
C ALA A 197 21.45 -10.04 3.28
N LYS A 198 20.73 -8.93 3.10
CA LYS A 198 21.33 -7.61 2.93
C LYS A 198 21.65 -7.01 4.31
N LEU A 199 22.88 -7.19 4.79
CA LEU A 199 23.35 -6.54 6.02
C LEU A 199 24.01 -5.19 5.71
N LYS A 200 23.88 -4.21 6.62
CA LYS A 200 24.46 -2.87 6.45
C LYS A 200 25.96 -2.85 6.11
N ASN A 201 26.69 -3.89 6.55
CA ASN A 201 28.14 -4.02 6.36
C ASN A 201 28.55 -5.09 5.34
N ILE A 202 27.59 -5.76 4.68
CA ILE A 202 27.86 -6.80 3.68
C ILE A 202 27.22 -6.38 2.36
N ASN A 203 28.07 -5.93 1.42
CA ASN A 203 27.65 -5.46 0.10
C ASN A 203 27.57 -6.58 -0.96
N HIS A 204 27.84 -7.83 -0.60
CA HIS A 204 27.77 -8.96 -1.52
C HIS A 204 26.34 -9.51 -1.58
N ILE A 205 25.53 -8.90 -2.44
CA ILE A 205 24.23 -9.44 -2.84
C ILE A 205 24.47 -10.41 -4.00
N HIS A 206 23.97 -11.63 -3.89
CA HIS A 206 23.97 -12.57 -4.98
C HIS A 206 22.95 -12.19 -6.06
N TYR A 207 23.34 -12.39 -7.31
CA TYR A 207 22.51 -12.16 -8.48
C TYR A 207 22.06 -13.49 -9.10
N SER A 208 20.99 -13.44 -9.88
CA SER A 208 20.58 -14.54 -10.75
C SER A 208 21.64 -14.81 -11.82
N ASN A 209 21.49 -15.93 -12.53
CA ASN A 209 22.48 -16.33 -13.53
C ASN A 209 22.57 -15.27 -14.66
N GLU A 210 23.79 -14.84 -14.98
CA GLU A 210 24.09 -13.82 -15.99
C GLU A 210 23.66 -14.24 -17.40
N TYR A 211 23.61 -15.54 -17.70
CA TYR A 211 23.27 -16.08 -19.03
C TYR A 211 21.75 -16.26 -19.26
N GLY A 212 20.91 -15.47 -18.58
CA GLY A 212 19.45 -15.50 -18.78
C GLY A 212 18.73 -16.69 -18.12
N GLY A 213 19.37 -17.34 -17.15
CA GLY A 213 18.76 -18.40 -16.34
C GLY A 213 18.18 -17.87 -15.03
N SER A 214 17.04 -18.41 -14.57
CA SER A 214 16.57 -18.16 -13.21
C SER A 214 17.65 -18.60 -12.22
N GLY A 215 18.11 -17.69 -11.35
CA GLY A 215 19.04 -18.03 -10.29
C GLY A 215 18.44 -19.18 -9.47
N ARG A 216 19.21 -20.24 -9.19
CA ARG A 216 18.69 -21.45 -8.54
C ARG A 216 19.43 -21.73 -7.24
N LEU A 217 18.68 -21.74 -6.15
CA LEU A 217 19.13 -22.23 -4.84
C LEU A 217 18.50 -23.61 -4.60
N ASN A 218 19.34 -24.64 -4.52
CA ASN A 218 18.93 -26.02 -4.25
C ASN A 218 19.38 -26.41 -2.85
N LEU A 219 18.40 -26.60 -1.97
CA LEU A 219 18.62 -26.93 -0.56
C LEU A 219 18.01 -28.31 -0.24
N ARG A 220 18.71 -29.09 0.57
CA ARG A 220 18.15 -30.29 1.21
C ARG A 220 18.35 -30.18 2.70
N PHE A 221 17.28 -30.37 3.45
CA PHE A 221 17.29 -30.26 4.91
C PHE A 221 16.94 -31.59 5.57
N TYR A 222 17.52 -31.80 6.75
CA TYR A 222 17.08 -32.77 7.74
C TYR A 222 16.52 -32.00 8.94
N VAL A 223 15.21 -32.12 9.16
CA VAL A 223 14.49 -31.27 10.12
C VAL A 223 14.65 -31.70 11.57
N HIS A 224 15.18 -32.90 11.83
CA HIS A 224 15.32 -33.49 13.18
C HIS A 224 13.98 -33.59 13.94
N SER A 225 12.91 -34.05 13.28
CA SER A 225 11.56 -34.15 13.87
C SER A 225 11.50 -35.00 15.15
N HIS A 226 12.38 -36.00 15.28
CA HIS A 226 12.51 -36.82 16.48
C HIS A 226 13.05 -36.07 17.71
N GLN A 227 13.67 -34.90 17.52
CA GLN A 227 14.15 -34.03 18.59
C GLN A 227 13.15 -32.91 18.92
N TYR A 228 11.95 -32.92 18.35
CA TYR A 228 10.97 -31.89 18.66
C TYR A 228 10.47 -32.10 20.08
N VAL A 229 10.51 -31.05 20.89
CA VAL A 229 9.89 -31.08 22.20
C VAL A 229 8.39 -31.25 21.99
N PRO A 230 7.80 -32.35 22.49
CA PRO A 230 6.37 -32.57 22.36
C PRO A 230 5.61 -31.35 22.89
N TYR A 231 4.69 -30.82 22.10
CA TYR A 231 3.67 -29.84 22.51
C TYR A 231 4.10 -28.37 22.75
N ILE A 232 5.17 -27.87 22.12
CA ILE A 232 5.33 -26.41 21.91
C ILE A 232 4.49 -25.99 20.68
N ARG A 233 3.17 -26.05 20.79
CA ARG A 233 2.26 -25.42 19.83
C ARG A 233 1.03 -24.93 20.58
N GLU A 234 1.01 -23.63 20.80
CA GLU A 234 -0.19 -22.80 20.63
C GLU A 234 0.24 -21.34 20.64
N GLY A 235 0.28 -20.78 19.43
CA GLY A 235 -0.04 -19.38 19.18
C GLY A 235 -1.35 -19.37 18.40
#